data_AF-A0A1Q2LEG0-F1
#
_entry.id   AF-A0A1Q2LEG0-F1
#
_cell.length_a   1.000
_cell.length_b   1.000
_cell.length_c   1.000
_cell.angle_alpha   90.00
_cell.angle_beta   90.00
_cell.angle_gamma   90.00
#
_symmetry.space_group_name_H-M   'P 1'
#
loop_
_entity.id
_entity.type
_entity.pdbx_description
1 polymer ?
#
loop_
_entity_poly.entity_id
_entity_poly.type
_entity_poly.pdbx_seq_one_letter_code
_entity_poly.pdbx_strand_id
1 'polypeptide(L)'
;MKIRYFFSFALLFLVLVGAYTFYISTDYYTLQNTLLVEFSITLPVALWICLPAVFLFVLALLFMGFASLVQKFKSMTLHRDIEKLFTQIQEQMLGNPVRERVFSNTELKTLSKTLQRFILLPDTKSHNTNYEKIDSIFNSFKEIEDGKNDPKIRLNPSHPLYNLNAKNAIKDDSQKAFDTLKQDFNKDFMGQNLYTQNSTQAIYDKAWEVLLNGQQKVLQKALNLDKNHLTYTTLLGLVKTCAKGNISIQKDMVIQTCKKVSMNEREYLGLAISVCELLRQDNINFWLSVFETLSKEVEQSVLAYFYILLEVGKTSEAMDLKQQYPKDDFLPVSAFSTLKEKGYPLLVFFDPLLYRARKQEKVPTENVAMKQIDYVNH
;
A
#
# COMPACT_ATOMS: atom_id res chain seq x y z
N MET A 1 -19.21 51.05 -1.70
CA MET A 1 -20.66 51.23 -1.99
C MET A 1 -21.09 50.11 -2.93
N LYS A 2 -22.20 49.39 -2.68
CA LYS A 2 -22.69 48.41 -3.67
C LYS A 2 -23.06 49.19 -4.94
N ILE A 3 -22.69 48.69 -6.12
CA ILE A 3 -22.94 49.31 -7.44
C ILE A 3 -24.38 49.82 -7.58
N ARG A 4 -25.33 49.10 -6.97
CA ARG A 4 -26.76 49.43 -6.92
C ARG A 4 -27.03 50.81 -6.29
N TYR A 5 -26.36 51.14 -5.19
CA TYR A 5 -26.53 52.44 -4.52
C TYR A 5 -25.87 53.57 -5.30
N PHE A 6 -24.66 53.34 -5.85
CA PHE A 6 -23.99 54.32 -6.69
C PHE A 6 -24.84 54.69 -7.91
N PHE A 7 -25.42 53.69 -8.57
CA PHE A 7 -26.32 53.88 -9.70
C PHE A 7 -27.54 54.73 -9.33
N SER A 8 -28.26 54.38 -8.25
CA SER A 8 -29.44 55.11 -7.81
C SER A 8 -29.15 56.56 -7.40
N PHE A 9 -28.07 56.80 -6.65
CA PHE A 9 -27.69 58.16 -6.22
C PHE A 9 -27.20 59.03 -7.38
N ALA A 10 -26.39 58.47 -8.29
CA ALA A 10 -25.89 59.21 -9.44
C ALA A 10 -27.00 59.54 -10.45
N LEU A 11 -27.96 58.62 -10.66
CA LEU A 11 -29.13 58.89 -11.49
C LEU A 11 -30.00 59.99 -10.89
N LEU A 12 -30.27 59.92 -9.58
CA LEU A 12 -31.03 60.94 -8.87
C LEU A 12 -30.34 62.30 -8.93
N PHE A 13 -29.01 62.33 -8.77
CA PHE A 13 -28.20 63.54 -8.92
C PHE A 13 -28.32 64.15 -10.34
N LEU A 14 -28.21 63.32 -11.38
CA LEU A 14 -28.38 63.78 -12.77
C LEU A 14 -29.77 64.37 -13.03
N VAL A 15 -30.82 63.73 -12.51
CA VAL A 15 -32.19 64.23 -12.65
C VAL A 15 -32.39 65.55 -11.91
N LEU A 16 -31.86 65.68 -10.69
CA LEU A 16 -31.96 66.92 -9.92
C LEU A 16 -31.20 68.07 -10.57
N VAL A 17 -29.96 67.83 -11.03
CA VAL A 17 -29.16 68.86 -11.72
C VAL A 17 -29.82 69.27 -13.04
N GLY A 18 -30.36 68.32 -13.80
CA GLY A 18 -31.08 68.62 -15.04
C GLY A 18 -32.36 69.41 -14.81
N ALA A 19 -33.17 69.03 -13.82
CA ALA A 19 -34.39 69.74 -13.48
C ALA A 19 -34.11 71.16 -12.96
N TYR A 20 -33.10 71.32 -12.11
CA TYR A 20 -32.70 72.61 -11.56
C TYR A 20 -32.14 73.57 -12.64
N THR A 21 -31.30 73.07 -13.54
CA THR A 21 -30.76 73.87 -14.64
C THR A 21 -31.84 74.30 -15.65
N PHE A 22 -32.81 73.42 -15.93
CA PHE A 22 -33.96 73.75 -16.79
C PHE A 22 -34.88 74.80 -16.14
N TYR A 23 -35.06 74.76 -14.82
CA TYR A 23 -35.83 75.76 -14.08
C TYR A 23 -35.21 77.16 -14.15
N ILE A 24 -33.87 77.26 -14.12
CA ILE A 24 -33.15 78.55 -14.12
C ILE A 24 -33.00 79.12 -15.54
N SER A 25 -32.77 78.28 -16.54
CA SER A 25 -32.44 78.69 -17.90
C SER A 25 -33.22 77.84 -18.90
N THR A 26 -34.23 78.46 -19.54
CA THR A 26 -35.01 77.85 -20.64
C THR A 26 -34.41 78.14 -22.02
N ASP A 27 -33.24 78.78 -22.06
CA ASP A 27 -32.57 79.16 -23.29
C ASP A 27 -32.04 77.96 -24.07
N TYR A 28 -31.97 78.12 -25.39
CA TYR A 28 -31.44 77.13 -26.32
C TYR A 28 -30.08 77.59 -26.82
N TYR A 29 -29.12 76.66 -26.82
CA TYR A 29 -27.78 76.91 -27.36
C TYR A 29 -27.55 76.07 -28.62
N THR A 30 -27.19 76.76 -29.70
CA THR A 30 -26.79 76.18 -30.98
C THR A 30 -25.29 75.97 -31.02
N LEU A 31 -24.85 74.71 -30.99
CA LEU A 31 -23.46 74.38 -31.32
C LEU A 31 -23.36 74.20 -32.83
N GLN A 32 -22.63 75.10 -33.49
CA GLN A 32 -22.26 75.00 -34.90
C GLN A 32 -20.80 74.58 -35.00
N ASN A 33 -20.54 73.44 -35.64
CA ASN A 33 -19.18 73.03 -35.98
C ASN A 33 -18.95 73.25 -37.48
N THR A 34 -17.97 74.08 -37.82
CA THR A 34 -17.60 74.41 -39.21
C THR A 34 -16.22 73.90 -39.60
N LEU A 35 -15.55 73.12 -38.74
CA LEU A 35 -14.12 72.81 -38.87
C LEU A 35 -13.82 71.43 -39.47
N LEU A 36 -14.69 70.43 -39.29
CA LEU A 36 -14.45 69.05 -39.79
C LEU A 36 -15.68 68.37 -40.39
N VAL A 37 -16.89 68.69 -39.90
CA VAL A 37 -18.19 68.20 -40.43
C VAL A 37 -19.22 69.29 -40.17
N GLU A 38 -19.98 69.72 -41.19
CA GLU A 38 -21.06 70.68 -41.02
C GLU A 38 -22.23 70.04 -40.27
N PHE A 39 -22.32 70.29 -38.97
CA PHE A 39 -23.50 69.96 -38.19
C PHE A 39 -23.89 71.11 -37.27
N SER A 40 -25.20 71.28 -37.12
CA SER A 40 -25.79 72.22 -36.17
C SER A 40 -26.73 71.46 -35.25
N ILE A 41 -26.47 71.56 -33.94
CA ILE A 41 -27.29 70.91 -32.91
C ILE A 41 -27.80 72.01 -31.97
N THR A 42 -29.13 72.20 -31.99
CA THR A 42 -29.88 73.06 -31.08
C THR A 42 -30.30 72.23 -29.85
N LEU A 43 -29.71 72.49 -28.69
CA LEU A 43 -30.14 71.84 -27.44
C LEU A 43 -30.35 72.89 -26.33
N PRO A 44 -31.33 72.70 -25.44
CA PRO A 44 -31.45 73.47 -24.22
C PRO A 44 -30.15 73.52 -23.44
N VAL A 45 -29.83 74.67 -22.84
CA VAL A 45 -28.61 74.86 -22.03
C VAL A 45 -28.51 73.83 -20.90
N ALA A 46 -29.64 73.43 -20.31
CA ALA A 46 -29.71 72.38 -19.30
C ALA A 46 -29.11 71.04 -19.78
N LEU A 47 -29.33 70.65 -21.05
CA LEU A 47 -28.75 69.43 -21.60
C LEU A 47 -27.25 69.56 -21.85
N TRP A 48 -26.78 70.73 -22.29
CA TRP A 48 -25.34 70.99 -22.43
C TRP A 48 -24.59 70.90 -21.10
N ILE A 49 -25.21 71.32 -19.99
CA ILE A 49 -24.64 71.22 -18.64
C ILE A 49 -24.68 69.78 -18.12
N CYS A 50 -25.73 69.02 -18.41
CA CYS A 50 -25.85 67.62 -17.99
C CYS A 50 -24.93 66.67 -18.76
N LEU A 51 -24.59 66.97 -20.02
CA LEU A 51 -23.85 66.07 -20.89
C LEU A 51 -22.47 65.66 -20.34
N PRO A 52 -21.61 66.57 -19.83
CA PRO A 52 -20.38 66.20 -19.13
C PRO A 52 -20.61 65.28 -17.91
N ALA A 53 -21.67 65.52 -17.14
CA ALA A 53 -21.99 64.71 -15.96
C ALA A 53 -22.45 63.28 -16.35
N VAL A 54 -23.24 63.16 -17.43
CA VAL A 54 -23.64 61.86 -18.01
C VAL A 54 -22.41 61.11 -18.52
N PHE A 55 -21.50 61.80 -19.20
CA PHE A 55 -20.25 61.19 -19.67
C PHE A 55 -19.40 60.63 -18.51
N LEU A 56 -19.21 61.41 -17.45
CA LEU A 56 -18.51 60.96 -16.24
C LEU A 56 -19.20 59.77 -15.57
N PHE A 57 -20.53 59.77 -15.54
CA PHE A 57 -21.31 58.66 -15.00
C PHE A 57 -21.07 57.35 -15.77
N VAL A 58 -21.10 57.40 -17.11
CA VAL A 58 -20.80 56.23 -17.97
C VAL A 58 -19.37 55.75 -17.73
N LEU A 59 -18.40 56.66 -17.65
CA LEU A 59 -17.00 56.31 -17.39
C LEU A 59 -16.83 55.63 -16.02
N ALA A 60 -17.51 56.13 -14.99
CA ALA A 60 -17.50 55.53 -13.66
C ALA A 60 -18.12 54.12 -13.65
N LEU A 61 -19.21 53.90 -14.39
CA LEU A 61 -19.81 52.57 -14.54
C LEU A 61 -18.85 51.59 -15.24
N LEU A 62 -18.19 52.02 -16.32
CA LEU A 62 -17.19 51.20 -17.01
C LEU A 62 -16.03 50.83 -16.09
N PHE A 63 -15.50 51.80 -15.32
CA PHE A 63 -14.42 51.56 -14.37
C PHE A 63 -14.82 50.55 -13.27
N MET A 64 -16.00 50.70 -12.67
CA MET A 64 -16.51 49.75 -11.67
C MET A 64 -16.79 48.37 -12.25
N GLY A 65 -17.32 48.31 -13.48
CA GLY A 65 -17.53 47.07 -14.22
C GLY A 65 -16.22 46.33 -14.48
N PHE A 66 -15.21 47.06 -14.96
CA PHE A 66 -13.87 46.52 -15.18
C PHE A 66 -13.23 46.02 -13.87
N ALA A 67 -13.31 46.79 -12.79
CA ALA A 67 -12.79 46.38 -11.48
C ALA A 67 -13.46 45.09 -10.97
N SER A 68 -14.78 44.98 -11.13
CA SER A 68 -15.54 43.77 -10.76
C SER A 68 -15.15 42.57 -11.61
N LEU A 69 -14.93 42.77 -12.91
CA LEU A 69 -14.49 41.73 -13.83
C LEU A 69 -13.08 41.23 -13.46
N VAL A 70 -12.15 42.15 -13.20
CA VAL A 70 -10.79 41.82 -12.73
C VAL A 70 -10.84 41.04 -11.41
N GLN A 71 -11.70 41.43 -10.47
CA GLN A 71 -11.87 40.70 -9.21
C GLN A 71 -12.39 39.27 -9.43
N LYS A 72 -13.37 39.09 -10.33
CA LYS A 72 -13.86 37.76 -10.70
C LYS A 72 -12.77 36.89 -11.32
N PHE A 73 -11.99 37.43 -12.25
CA PHE A 73 -10.86 36.71 -12.84
C PHE A 73 -9.82 36.33 -11.78
N LYS A 74 -9.47 37.24 -10.87
CA LYS A 74 -8.58 36.93 -9.74
C LYS A 74 -9.13 35.80 -8.87
N SER A 75 -10.40 35.85 -8.50
CA SER A 75 -11.06 34.80 -7.71
C SER A 75 -11.06 33.46 -8.43
N MET A 76 -11.32 33.44 -9.73
CA MET A 76 -11.30 32.22 -10.53
C MET A 76 -9.90 31.62 -10.62
N THR A 77 -8.87 32.45 -10.82
CA THR A 77 -7.48 31.99 -10.82
C THR A 77 -7.06 31.44 -9.46
N LEU A 78 -7.49 32.08 -8.37
CA LEU A 78 -7.23 31.62 -7.01
C LEU A 78 -7.89 30.27 -6.74
N HIS A 79 -9.17 30.11 -7.09
CA HIS A 79 -9.88 28.85 -6.92
C HIS A 79 -9.21 27.72 -7.71
N ARG A 80 -8.79 27.98 -8.95
CA ARG A 80 -8.05 27.01 -9.77
C ARG A 80 -6.73 26.60 -9.13
N ASP A 81 -6.00 27.54 -8.53
CA ASP A 81 -4.74 27.26 -7.85
C ASP A 81 -4.94 26.50 -6.53
N ILE A 82 -6.03 26.76 -5.80
CA ILE A 82 -6.41 25.97 -4.62
C ILE A 82 -6.76 24.52 -5.02
N GLU A 83 -7.53 24.32 -6.09
CA GLU A 83 -7.86 22.97 -6.60
C GLU A 83 -6.61 22.19 -7.00
N LYS A 84 -5.58 22.87 -7.55
CA LYS A 84 -4.28 22.25 -7.85
C LYS A 84 -3.57 21.76 -6.58
N LEU A 85 -3.65 22.50 -5.47
CA LEU A 85 -3.10 22.08 -4.19
C LEU A 85 -3.83 20.86 -3.63
N PHE A 86 -5.16 20.84 -3.67
CA PHE A 86 -5.91 19.65 -3.26
C PHE A 86 -5.54 18.43 -4.10
N THR A 87 -5.42 18.59 -5.42
CA THR A 87 -4.97 17.51 -6.31
C THR A 87 -3.54 17.05 -5.95
N GLN A 88 -2.66 17.97 -5.58
CA GLN A 88 -1.31 17.61 -5.11
C GLN A 88 -1.35 16.79 -3.83
N ILE A 89 -2.15 17.22 -2.84
CA ILE A 89 -2.34 16.48 -1.59
C ILE A 89 -2.87 15.08 -1.86
N GLN A 90 -3.83 14.95 -2.80
CA GLN A 90 -4.37 13.65 -3.24
C GLN A 90 -3.32 12.73 -3.87
N GLU A 91 -2.44 13.27 -4.72
CA GLU A 91 -1.35 12.46 -5.28
C GLU A 91 -0.38 12.00 -4.19
N GLN A 92 -0.01 12.90 -3.28
CA GLN A 92 0.94 12.61 -2.19
C GLN A 92 0.38 11.59 -1.21
N MET A 93 -0.89 11.71 -0.79
CA MET A 93 -1.53 10.74 0.12
C MET A 93 -1.66 9.35 -0.52
N LEU A 94 -1.69 9.24 -1.85
CA LEU A 94 -1.67 7.96 -2.56
C LEU A 94 -0.24 7.42 -2.78
N GLY A 95 0.79 8.17 -2.34
CA GLY A 95 2.20 7.85 -2.53
C GLY A 95 2.73 8.12 -3.93
N ASN A 96 2.00 8.85 -4.78
CA ASN A 96 2.42 9.16 -6.14
C ASN A 96 3.46 10.29 -6.17
N PRO A 97 4.42 10.25 -7.13
CA PRO A 97 5.39 11.33 -7.28
C PRO A 97 4.68 12.64 -7.61
N VAL A 98 5.06 13.70 -6.91
CA VAL A 98 4.46 15.01 -7.13
C VAL A 98 4.96 15.62 -8.43
N ARG A 99 4.02 15.94 -9.32
CA ARG A 99 4.34 16.67 -10.55
C ARG A 99 4.56 18.14 -10.25
N GLU A 100 5.51 18.75 -10.95
CA GLU A 100 5.65 20.21 -10.94
C GLU A 100 4.38 20.85 -11.51
N ARG A 101 3.79 21.76 -10.74
CA ARG A 101 2.57 22.48 -11.11
C ARG A 101 2.86 23.96 -11.26
N VAL A 102 2.25 24.57 -12.26
CA VAL A 102 2.33 26.02 -12.48
C VAL A 102 1.19 26.70 -11.71
N PHE A 103 1.54 27.58 -10.77
CA PHE A 103 0.60 28.40 -10.00
C PHE A 103 0.70 29.85 -10.44
N SER A 104 -0.45 30.51 -10.53
CA SER A 104 -0.53 31.96 -10.78
C SER A 104 -0.23 32.74 -9.50
N ASN A 105 -0.64 32.23 -8.33
CA ASN A 105 -0.30 32.81 -7.03
C ASN A 105 1.08 32.32 -6.53
N THR A 106 1.95 33.25 -6.16
CA THR A 106 3.32 32.99 -5.68
C THR A 106 3.38 32.31 -4.31
N GLU A 107 2.47 32.64 -3.39
CA GLU A 107 2.38 32.02 -2.06
C GLU A 107 1.95 30.56 -2.16
N LEU A 108 0.92 30.28 -2.97
CA LEU A 108 0.46 28.90 -3.22
C LEU A 108 1.53 28.08 -3.95
N LYS A 109 2.32 28.70 -4.84
CA LYS A 109 3.50 28.08 -5.45
C LYS A 109 4.53 27.68 -4.40
N THR A 110 4.82 28.56 -3.46
CA THR A 110 5.79 28.29 -2.37
C THR A 110 5.26 27.19 -1.44
N LEU A 111 3.98 27.21 -1.10
CA LEU A 111 3.34 26.16 -0.31
C LEU A 111 3.41 24.80 -1.02
N SER A 112 3.08 24.76 -2.32
CA SER A 112 3.19 23.55 -3.14
C SER A 112 4.60 22.96 -3.12
N LYS A 113 5.62 23.80 -3.35
CA LYS A 113 7.04 23.40 -3.26
C LYS A 113 7.45 22.94 -1.88
N THR A 114 6.88 23.54 -0.84
CA THR A 114 7.14 23.14 0.55
C THR A 114 6.54 21.76 0.82
N LEU A 115 5.27 21.54 0.43
CA LEU A 115 4.60 20.24 0.53
C LEU A 115 5.34 19.13 -0.21
N GLN A 116 5.98 19.41 -1.35
CA GLN A 116 6.80 18.45 -2.09
C GLN A 116 7.99 17.91 -1.29
N ARG A 117 8.44 18.64 -0.26
CA ARG A 117 9.55 18.20 0.61
C ARG A 117 9.09 17.27 1.73
N PHE A 118 7.78 17.11 1.92
CA PHE A 118 7.21 16.27 2.96
C PHE A 118 6.55 15.02 2.37
N ILE A 119 6.58 13.97 3.18
CA ILE A 119 5.83 12.74 2.94
C ILE A 119 4.51 12.87 3.72
N LEU A 120 3.38 12.88 3.00
CA LEU A 120 2.06 13.00 3.60
C LEU A 120 1.45 11.62 3.81
N LEU A 121 1.37 11.19 5.06
CA LEU A 121 0.67 9.97 5.45
C LEU A 121 -0.73 10.33 5.97
N PRO A 122 -1.78 9.68 5.43
CA PRO A 122 -3.14 9.90 5.88
C PRO A 122 -3.37 9.32 7.28
N ASP A 123 -3.96 10.10 8.19
CA ASP A 123 -4.46 9.60 9.46
C ASP A 123 -5.92 9.16 9.29
N THR A 124 -6.17 7.86 9.14
CA THR A 124 -7.52 7.31 8.90
C THR A 124 -8.51 7.60 10.03
N LYS A 125 -8.04 8.03 11.22
CA LYS A 125 -8.91 8.41 12.35
C LYS A 125 -9.32 9.87 12.35
N SER A 126 -8.82 10.67 11.40
CA SER A 126 -9.15 12.10 11.32
C SER A 126 -10.62 12.33 10.97
N HIS A 127 -11.13 13.50 11.36
CA HIS A 127 -12.48 13.95 11.00
C HIS A 127 -12.57 14.34 9.51
N ASN A 128 -13.79 14.26 8.96
CA ASN A 128 -14.06 14.64 7.58
C ASN A 128 -13.84 16.14 7.36
N THR A 129 -13.34 16.47 6.18
CA THR A 129 -13.02 17.86 5.79
C THR A 129 -14.19 18.56 5.10
N ASN A 130 -15.29 17.85 4.82
CA ASN A 130 -16.40 18.27 3.95
C ASN A 130 -15.97 18.54 2.50
N TYR A 131 -14.80 18.04 2.10
CA TYR A 131 -14.33 18.06 0.73
C TYR A 131 -14.39 16.64 0.17
N GLU A 132 -15.46 16.37 -0.59
CA GLU A 132 -15.85 15.03 -1.05
C GLU A 132 -14.69 14.26 -1.68
N LYS A 133 -13.87 14.91 -2.51
CA LYS A 133 -12.78 14.23 -3.22
C LYS A 133 -11.66 13.74 -2.29
N ILE A 134 -11.47 14.35 -1.12
CA ILE A 134 -10.49 13.88 -0.12
C ILE A 134 -11.16 12.85 0.77
N ASP A 135 -12.34 13.17 1.29
CA ASP A 135 -13.06 12.30 2.22
C ASP A 135 -13.38 10.92 1.58
N SER A 136 -13.62 10.87 0.26
CA SER A 136 -13.81 9.61 -0.47
C SER A 136 -12.56 8.71 -0.43
N ILE A 137 -11.36 9.28 -0.51
CA ILE A 137 -10.12 8.51 -0.46
C ILE A 137 -9.84 8.03 0.98
N PHE A 138 -10.14 8.85 1.99
CA PHE A 138 -10.07 8.42 3.39
C PHE A 138 -11.04 7.28 3.70
N ASN A 139 -12.24 7.27 3.10
CA ASN A 139 -13.16 6.15 3.22
C ASN A 139 -12.58 4.87 2.61
N SER A 140 -11.97 4.95 1.42
CA SER A 140 -11.25 3.80 0.82
C SER A 140 -10.13 3.29 1.72
N PHE A 141 -9.37 4.18 2.38
CA PHE A 141 -8.32 3.76 3.33
C PHE A 141 -8.90 3.01 4.53
N LYS A 142 -10.00 3.50 5.11
CA LYS A 142 -10.70 2.82 6.21
C LYS A 142 -11.20 1.45 5.78
N GLU A 143 -11.81 1.34 4.59
CA GLU A 143 -12.28 0.06 4.07
C GLU A 143 -11.13 -0.94 3.88
N ILE A 144 -9.96 -0.49 3.45
CA ILE A 144 -8.76 -1.32 3.33
C ILE A 144 -8.27 -1.79 4.71
N GLU A 145 -8.25 -0.90 5.70
CA GLU A 145 -7.88 -1.25 7.08
C GLU A 145 -8.88 -2.25 7.71
N ASP A 146 -10.17 -2.12 7.38
CA ASP A 146 -11.23 -3.04 7.80
C ASP A 146 -11.19 -4.41 7.06
N GLY A 147 -10.23 -4.61 6.17
CA GLY A 147 -10.01 -5.88 5.47
C GLY A 147 -10.79 -6.03 4.16
N LYS A 148 -11.38 -4.96 3.63
CA LYS A 148 -11.99 -4.93 2.29
C LYS A 148 -10.95 -4.55 1.24
N ASN A 149 -11.19 -4.94 0.00
CA ASN A 149 -10.38 -4.50 -1.14
C ASN A 149 -11.10 -3.37 -1.87
N ASP A 150 -10.40 -2.28 -2.12
CA ASP A 150 -10.86 -1.25 -3.04
C ASP A 150 -10.03 -1.31 -4.34
N PRO A 151 -10.61 -1.76 -5.47
CA PRO A 151 -9.92 -1.80 -6.75
C PRO A 151 -9.86 -0.44 -7.45
N LYS A 152 -10.65 0.55 -7.03
CA LYS A 152 -10.69 1.89 -7.66
C LYS A 152 -9.53 2.75 -7.20
N ILE A 153 -9.04 2.54 -5.98
CA ILE A 153 -7.93 3.29 -5.44
C ILE A 153 -6.60 2.80 -6.02
N ARG A 154 -5.88 3.71 -6.68
CA ARG A 154 -4.57 3.45 -7.28
C ARG A 154 -3.48 3.91 -6.32
N LEU A 155 -3.12 3.01 -5.41
CA LEU A 155 -2.01 3.21 -4.48
C LEU A 155 -0.69 3.00 -5.20
N ASN A 156 0.30 3.84 -4.89
CA ASN A 156 1.68 3.56 -5.28
C ASN A 156 2.17 2.28 -4.56
N PRO A 157 2.97 1.41 -5.20
CA PRO A 157 3.56 0.23 -4.54
C PRO A 157 4.31 0.55 -3.24
N SER A 158 4.94 1.72 -3.16
CA SER A 158 5.61 2.18 -1.93
C SER A 158 4.63 2.49 -0.80
N HIS A 159 3.35 2.77 -1.06
CA HIS A 159 2.39 3.21 -0.05
C HIS A 159 2.11 2.11 1.00
N PRO A 160 2.05 2.41 2.32
CA PRO A 160 1.87 1.40 3.37
C PRO A 160 0.64 0.49 3.20
N LEU A 161 -0.47 1.05 2.71
CA LEU A 161 -1.71 0.30 2.47
C LEU A 161 -1.70 -0.55 1.19
N TYR A 162 -0.68 -0.45 0.31
CA TYR A 162 -0.65 -1.19 -0.95
C TYR A 162 -0.68 -2.70 -0.72
N ASN A 163 0.25 -3.19 0.11
CA ASN A 163 0.33 -4.62 0.45
C ASN A 163 -0.94 -5.10 1.15
N LEU A 164 -1.53 -4.27 2.00
CA LEU A 164 -2.77 -4.62 2.70
C LEU A 164 -3.93 -4.77 1.71
N ASN A 165 -4.12 -3.81 0.80
CA ASN A 165 -5.15 -3.87 -0.23
C ASN A 165 -4.97 -5.09 -1.13
N ALA A 166 -3.73 -5.37 -1.56
CA ALA A 166 -3.41 -6.55 -2.37
C ALA A 166 -3.73 -7.87 -1.64
N LYS A 167 -3.44 -7.96 -0.33
CA LYS A 167 -3.81 -9.12 0.51
C LYS A 167 -5.32 -9.25 0.66
N ASN A 168 -6.04 -8.15 0.86
CA ASN A 168 -7.49 -8.15 0.97
C ASN A 168 -8.15 -8.62 -0.34
N ALA A 169 -7.56 -8.26 -1.49
CA ALA A 169 -8.08 -8.64 -2.81
C ALA A 169 -8.12 -10.16 -3.05
N ILE A 170 -7.24 -10.92 -2.40
CA ILE A 170 -7.09 -12.36 -2.56
C ILE A 170 -7.63 -13.19 -1.39
N LYS A 171 -8.03 -12.55 -0.29
CA LYS A 171 -8.31 -13.18 1.01
C LYS A 171 -9.14 -14.47 0.95
N ASP A 172 -10.15 -14.51 0.07
CA ASP A 172 -11.09 -15.62 -0.05
C ASP A 172 -11.24 -16.15 -1.49
N ASP A 173 -10.28 -15.85 -2.38
CA ASP A 173 -10.37 -16.18 -3.81
C ASP A 173 -9.10 -16.90 -4.29
N SER A 174 -9.18 -18.23 -4.39
CA SER A 174 -8.06 -19.06 -4.84
C SER A 174 -7.60 -18.73 -6.27
N GLN A 175 -8.52 -18.32 -7.15
CA GLN A 175 -8.17 -18.02 -8.54
C GLN A 175 -7.37 -16.72 -8.60
N LYS A 176 -7.80 -15.68 -7.87
CA LYS A 176 -7.02 -14.44 -7.75
C LYS A 176 -5.68 -14.67 -7.07
N ALA A 177 -5.63 -15.49 -6.02
CA ALA A 177 -4.36 -15.84 -5.38
C ALA A 177 -3.38 -16.50 -6.37
N PHE A 178 -3.86 -17.40 -7.23
CA PHE A 178 -3.04 -17.97 -8.30
C PHE A 178 -2.59 -16.93 -9.33
N ASP A 179 -3.47 -16.01 -9.72
CA ASP A 179 -3.11 -14.95 -10.66
C ASP A 179 -2.09 -13.96 -10.06
N THR A 180 -2.15 -13.70 -8.75
CA THR A 180 -1.13 -12.94 -8.00
C THR A 180 0.24 -13.60 -8.07
N LEU A 181 0.34 -14.93 -7.98
CA LEU A 181 1.63 -15.63 -8.09
C LEU A 181 2.28 -15.53 -9.48
N LYS A 182 1.51 -15.23 -10.53
CA LYS A 182 2.06 -14.99 -11.88
C LYS A 182 2.60 -13.57 -12.05
N GLN A 183 2.20 -12.65 -11.18
CA GLN A 183 2.59 -11.25 -11.26
C GLN A 183 3.97 -11.05 -10.64
N ASP A 184 4.75 -10.17 -11.25
CA ASP A 184 6.10 -9.82 -10.79
C ASP A 184 6.07 -8.47 -10.07
N PHE A 185 5.67 -8.49 -8.80
CA PHE A 185 5.59 -7.28 -7.98
C PHE A 185 6.97 -6.64 -7.76
N ASN A 186 8.07 -7.39 -7.91
CA ASN A 186 9.40 -6.82 -7.71
C ASN A 186 9.74 -5.74 -8.75
N LYS A 187 9.14 -5.77 -9.94
CA LYS A 187 9.29 -4.71 -10.94
C LYS A 187 8.62 -3.41 -10.51
N ASP A 188 7.50 -3.50 -9.81
CA ASP A 188 6.72 -2.34 -9.37
C ASP A 188 7.40 -1.60 -8.21
N PHE A 189 8.28 -2.29 -7.47
CA PHE A 189 9.05 -1.77 -6.34
C PHE A 189 10.46 -1.25 -6.72
N MET A 190 10.79 -1.13 -8.01
CA MET A 190 12.10 -0.66 -8.48
C MET A 190 12.39 0.84 -8.21
N GLY A 191 11.59 1.50 -7.35
CA GLY A 191 11.78 2.87 -6.90
C GLY A 191 12.33 2.95 -5.47
N GLN A 192 12.76 4.14 -5.06
CA GLN A 192 13.05 4.40 -3.64
C GLN A 192 11.79 4.09 -2.82
N ASN A 193 11.87 3.06 -1.97
CA ASN A 193 10.86 2.82 -0.95
C ASN A 193 10.83 4.03 -0.01
N LEU A 194 9.90 4.96 -0.28
CA LEU A 194 9.64 6.10 0.60
C LEU A 194 9.18 5.65 2.00
N TYR A 195 8.71 4.41 2.11
CA TYR A 195 8.18 3.81 3.32
C TYR A 195 8.84 2.45 3.59
N THR A 196 9.37 2.27 4.80
CA THR A 196 10.47 1.33 5.08
C THR A 196 10.09 -0.14 5.28
N GLN A 197 8.85 -0.56 4.97
CA GLN A 197 8.36 -1.90 5.38
C GLN A 197 7.51 -2.65 4.34
N ASN A 198 7.46 -2.21 3.08
CA ASN A 198 6.72 -2.95 2.08
C ASN A 198 7.58 -4.05 1.44
N SER A 199 7.38 -5.30 1.88
CA SER A 199 7.91 -6.48 1.21
C SER A 199 6.85 -7.11 0.31
N THR A 200 7.16 -7.23 -0.99
CA THR A 200 6.35 -7.94 -1.98
C THR A 200 6.13 -9.41 -1.59
N GLN A 201 7.11 -10.01 -0.90
CA GLN A 201 7.03 -11.40 -0.44
C GLN A 201 5.82 -11.65 0.45
N ALA A 202 5.40 -10.67 1.25
CA ALA A 202 4.25 -10.82 2.13
C ALA A 202 2.93 -10.99 1.35
N ILE A 203 2.84 -10.48 0.11
CA ILE A 203 1.68 -10.70 -0.79
C ILE A 203 1.70 -12.14 -1.28
N TYR A 204 2.85 -12.63 -1.75
CA TYR A 204 3.02 -14.01 -2.22
C TYR A 204 2.77 -15.03 -1.11
N ASP A 205 3.25 -14.79 0.11
CA ASP A 205 3.02 -15.67 1.25
C ASP A 205 1.52 -15.77 1.58
N LYS A 206 0.79 -14.64 1.50
CA LYS A 206 -0.67 -14.65 1.68
C LYS A 206 -1.39 -15.40 0.55
N ALA A 207 -0.93 -15.26 -0.69
CA ALA A 207 -1.48 -16.02 -1.82
C ALA A 207 -1.31 -17.53 -1.62
N TRP A 208 -0.14 -17.97 -1.15
CA TRP A 208 0.07 -19.37 -0.79
C TRP A 208 -0.83 -19.83 0.35
N GLU A 209 -1.01 -19.04 1.41
CA GLU A 209 -1.93 -19.36 2.51
C GLU A 209 -3.37 -19.59 2.01
N VAL A 210 -3.86 -18.74 1.11
CA VAL A 210 -5.21 -18.88 0.52
C VAL A 210 -5.28 -20.13 -0.37
N LEU A 211 -4.25 -20.42 -1.15
CA LEU A 211 -4.21 -21.61 -2.01
C LEU A 211 -4.15 -22.91 -1.21
N LEU A 212 -3.46 -22.93 -0.07
CA LEU A 212 -3.40 -24.09 0.82
C LEU A 212 -4.75 -24.41 1.46
N ASN A 213 -5.57 -23.40 1.75
CA ASN A 213 -6.91 -23.57 2.29
C ASN A 213 -8.00 -23.62 1.19
N GLY A 214 -7.60 -23.52 -0.07
CA GLY A 214 -8.49 -23.33 -1.20
C GLY A 214 -8.70 -24.59 -2.04
N GLN A 215 -8.93 -24.37 -3.35
CA GLN A 215 -9.19 -25.47 -4.29
C GLN A 215 -7.90 -26.20 -4.71
N GLN A 216 -7.84 -27.50 -4.48
CA GLN A 216 -6.68 -28.35 -4.82
C GLN A 216 -6.25 -28.26 -6.30
N LYS A 217 -7.20 -28.14 -7.24
CA LYS A 217 -6.89 -27.99 -8.67
C LYS A 217 -6.10 -26.72 -8.97
N VAL A 218 -6.39 -25.64 -8.26
CA VAL A 218 -5.70 -24.35 -8.43
C VAL A 218 -4.32 -24.40 -7.78
N LEU A 219 -4.21 -25.02 -6.60
CA LEU A 219 -2.93 -25.27 -5.94
C LEU A 219 -1.97 -26.07 -6.82
N GLN A 220 -2.43 -27.14 -7.46
CA GLN A 220 -1.60 -27.94 -8.38
C GLN A 220 -1.08 -27.10 -9.56
N LYS A 221 -1.91 -26.22 -10.11
CA LYS A 221 -1.49 -25.27 -11.15
C LYS A 221 -0.44 -24.28 -10.63
N ALA A 222 -0.60 -23.76 -9.41
CA ALA A 222 0.35 -22.83 -8.78
C ALA A 222 1.74 -23.45 -8.57
N LEU A 223 1.79 -24.70 -8.10
CA LEU A 223 3.04 -25.44 -7.89
C LEU A 223 3.81 -25.72 -9.20
N ASN A 224 3.07 -25.85 -10.31
CA ASN A 224 3.64 -26.04 -11.64
C ASN A 224 4.23 -24.77 -12.28
N LEU A 225 4.05 -23.59 -11.67
CA LEU A 225 4.67 -22.36 -12.17
C LEU A 225 6.20 -22.43 -12.09
N ASP A 226 6.87 -21.89 -13.10
CA ASP A 226 8.34 -21.79 -13.14
C ASP A 226 8.86 -20.85 -12.04
N LYS A 227 8.22 -19.68 -11.92
CA LYS A 227 8.41 -18.74 -10.82
C LYS A 227 7.18 -18.77 -9.95
N ASN A 228 7.31 -19.37 -8.77
CA ASN A 228 6.20 -19.60 -7.86
C ASN A 228 6.37 -18.86 -6.52
N HIS A 229 7.46 -18.07 -6.36
CA HIS A 229 7.76 -17.22 -5.21
C HIS A 229 7.67 -17.93 -3.85
N LEU A 230 7.93 -19.24 -3.86
CA LEU A 230 7.76 -20.12 -2.71
C LEU A 230 8.95 -19.93 -1.76
N THR A 231 8.66 -19.83 -0.47
CA THR A 231 9.66 -19.71 0.58
C THR A 231 9.68 -20.97 1.42
N TYR A 232 10.71 -21.13 2.25
CA TYR A 232 10.75 -22.22 3.22
C TYR A 232 9.48 -22.26 4.09
N THR A 233 9.00 -21.09 4.54
CA THR A 233 7.82 -21.01 5.41
C THR A 233 6.53 -21.49 4.74
N THR A 234 6.32 -21.14 3.47
CA THR A 234 5.14 -21.59 2.71
C THR A 234 5.26 -23.07 2.32
N LEU A 235 6.47 -23.54 1.99
CA LEU A 235 6.74 -24.96 1.76
C LEU A 235 6.46 -25.81 3.00
N LEU A 236 6.88 -25.35 4.17
CA LEU A 236 6.60 -26.00 5.45
C LEU A 236 5.08 -26.10 5.68
N GLY A 237 4.34 -25.03 5.38
CA GLY A 237 2.88 -25.01 5.44
C GLY A 237 2.24 -26.03 4.48
N LEU A 238 2.72 -26.11 3.24
CA LEU A 238 2.29 -27.09 2.24
C LEU A 238 2.50 -28.53 2.75
N VAL A 239 3.72 -28.84 3.18
CA VAL A 239 4.10 -30.17 3.67
C VAL A 239 3.27 -30.58 4.88
N LYS A 240 3.07 -29.69 5.86
CA LYS A 240 2.21 -29.94 7.02
C LYS A 240 0.76 -30.21 6.62
N THR A 241 0.25 -29.46 5.65
CA THR A 241 -1.14 -29.60 5.18
C THR A 241 -1.35 -30.92 4.42
N CYS A 242 -0.36 -31.33 3.62
CA CYS A 242 -0.32 -32.66 3.00
C CYS A 242 -0.23 -33.78 4.03
N ALA A 243 0.65 -33.65 5.03
CA ALA A 243 0.83 -34.69 6.05
C ALA A 243 -0.43 -34.91 6.89
N LYS A 244 -1.21 -33.85 7.17
CA LYS A 244 -2.53 -33.96 7.81
C LYS A 244 -3.58 -34.69 6.97
N GLY A 245 -3.34 -34.86 5.66
CA GLY A 245 -4.29 -35.46 4.72
C GLY A 245 -5.33 -34.48 4.16
N ASN A 246 -5.18 -33.18 4.40
CA ASN A 246 -6.10 -32.16 3.88
C ASN A 246 -5.96 -31.99 2.36
N ILE A 247 -4.79 -32.31 1.81
CA ILE A 247 -4.47 -32.16 0.39
C ILE A 247 -3.68 -33.38 -0.07
N SER A 248 -4.10 -33.99 -1.18
CA SER A 248 -3.33 -35.05 -1.84
C SER A 248 -2.43 -34.46 -2.93
N ILE A 249 -1.12 -34.67 -2.80
CA ILE A 249 -0.11 -34.23 -3.77
C ILE A 249 0.75 -35.43 -4.16
N GLN A 250 1.07 -35.54 -5.45
CA GLN A 250 1.93 -36.59 -5.96
C GLN A 250 3.35 -36.44 -5.42
N LYS A 251 4.03 -37.57 -5.19
CA LYS A 251 5.41 -37.62 -4.69
C LYS A 251 6.36 -36.72 -5.50
N ASP A 252 6.35 -36.88 -6.83
CA ASP A 252 7.26 -36.15 -7.73
C ASP A 252 7.06 -34.64 -7.64
N MET A 253 5.82 -34.20 -7.42
CA MET A 253 5.49 -32.79 -7.28
C MET A 253 6.03 -32.20 -5.97
N VAL A 254 5.94 -32.94 -4.86
CA VAL A 254 6.55 -32.53 -3.58
C VAL A 254 8.06 -32.40 -3.74
N ILE A 255 8.70 -33.40 -4.35
CA ILE A 255 10.15 -33.42 -4.58
C ILE A 255 10.58 -32.23 -5.44
N GLN A 256 9.92 -32.00 -6.58
CA GLN A 256 10.20 -30.87 -7.45
C GLN A 256 10.02 -29.53 -6.72
N THR A 257 8.98 -29.39 -5.91
CA THR A 257 8.74 -28.17 -5.12
C THR A 257 9.86 -27.95 -4.10
N CYS A 258 10.29 -29.00 -3.39
CA CYS A 258 11.42 -28.93 -2.47
C CYS A 258 12.74 -28.56 -3.16
N LYS A 259 12.95 -28.96 -4.42
CA LYS A 259 14.15 -28.57 -5.19
C LYS A 259 14.11 -27.14 -5.72
N LYS A 260 12.91 -26.61 -5.98
CA LYS A 260 12.72 -25.22 -6.42
C LYS A 260 13.08 -24.22 -5.32
N VAL A 261 12.86 -24.57 -4.05
CA VAL A 261 13.27 -23.77 -2.91
C VAL A 261 14.71 -24.17 -2.56
N SER A 262 15.69 -23.28 -2.76
CA SER A 262 17.10 -23.55 -2.45
C SER A 262 17.33 -23.64 -0.93
N MET A 263 16.91 -24.75 -0.33
CA MET A 263 16.95 -24.99 1.11
C MET A 263 18.33 -25.45 1.58
N ASN A 264 18.71 -25.03 2.78
CA ASN A 264 19.87 -25.58 3.48
C ASN A 264 19.51 -26.85 4.27
N GLU A 265 20.53 -27.51 4.81
CA GLU A 265 20.38 -28.77 5.56
C GLU A 265 19.44 -28.64 6.77
N ARG A 266 19.48 -27.52 7.49
CA ARG A 266 18.59 -27.27 8.64
C ARG A 266 17.13 -27.12 8.21
N GLU A 267 16.89 -26.49 7.08
CA GLU A 267 15.54 -26.32 6.53
C GLU A 267 14.94 -27.67 6.11
N TYR A 268 15.73 -28.52 5.43
CA TYR A 268 15.31 -29.90 5.14
C TYR A 268 15.04 -30.70 6.42
N LEU A 269 15.91 -30.60 7.43
CA LEU A 269 15.69 -31.23 8.73
C LEU A 269 14.39 -30.74 9.38
N GLY A 270 14.11 -29.43 9.33
CA GLY A 270 12.88 -28.86 9.86
C GLY A 270 11.62 -29.36 9.17
N LEU A 271 11.67 -29.65 7.85
CA LEU A 271 10.60 -30.34 7.14
C LEU A 271 10.39 -31.76 7.69
N ALA A 272 11.47 -32.54 7.83
CA ALA A 272 11.41 -33.90 8.36
C ALA A 272 10.81 -33.94 9.77
N ILE A 273 11.30 -33.10 10.69
CA ILE A 273 10.77 -32.99 12.06
C ILE A 273 9.27 -32.69 12.04
N SER A 274 8.84 -31.74 11.19
CA SER A 274 7.43 -31.35 11.09
C SER A 274 6.54 -32.43 10.49
N VAL A 275 7.05 -33.22 9.55
CA VAL A 275 6.33 -34.36 8.99
C VAL A 275 6.21 -35.48 10.02
N CYS A 276 7.29 -35.78 10.75
CA CYS A 276 7.34 -36.79 11.80
C CYS A 276 6.24 -36.64 12.85
N GLU A 277 5.94 -35.40 13.25
CA GLU A 277 4.84 -35.09 14.18
C GLU A 277 3.44 -35.42 13.65
N LEU A 278 3.30 -35.55 12.33
CA LEU A 278 2.05 -35.75 11.60
C LEU A 278 2.02 -37.11 10.88
N LEU A 279 2.99 -37.99 11.17
CA LEU A 279 3.05 -39.33 10.59
C LEU A 279 1.91 -40.19 11.13
N ARG A 280 1.33 -40.95 10.20
CA ARG A 280 0.24 -41.89 10.42
C ARG A 280 0.50 -43.14 9.58
N GLN A 281 -0.18 -44.24 9.90
CA GLN A 281 0.02 -45.50 9.19
C GLN A 281 -0.25 -45.39 7.68
N ASP A 282 -1.16 -44.51 7.26
CA ASP A 282 -1.55 -44.27 5.87
C ASP A 282 -0.54 -43.44 5.07
N ASN A 283 0.26 -42.58 5.72
CA ASN A 283 1.15 -41.62 5.04
C ASN A 283 2.65 -41.89 5.24
N ILE A 284 3.02 -42.78 6.16
CA ILE A 284 4.42 -43.05 6.53
C ILE A 284 5.28 -43.50 5.35
N ASN A 285 4.76 -44.44 4.54
CA ASN A 285 5.47 -44.95 3.37
C ASN A 285 5.64 -43.89 2.29
N PHE A 286 4.64 -43.01 2.13
CA PHE A 286 4.72 -41.89 1.20
C PHE A 286 5.88 -40.96 1.58
N TRP A 287 5.92 -40.48 2.83
CA TRP A 287 6.95 -39.55 3.29
C TRP A 287 8.34 -40.18 3.34
N LEU A 288 8.46 -41.45 3.74
CA LEU A 288 9.73 -42.18 3.64
C LEU A 288 10.25 -42.17 2.21
N SER A 289 9.39 -42.50 1.25
CA SER A 289 9.78 -42.53 -0.16
C SER A 289 10.14 -41.14 -0.71
N VAL A 290 9.51 -40.07 -0.23
CA VAL A 290 9.82 -38.68 -0.61
C VAL A 290 11.23 -38.30 -0.14
N PHE A 291 11.53 -38.53 1.15
CA PHE A 291 12.83 -38.16 1.71
C PHE A 291 13.96 -39.08 1.24
N GLU A 292 13.68 -40.36 0.96
CA GLU A 292 14.65 -41.24 0.32
C GLU A 292 15.07 -40.70 -1.05
N THR A 293 14.10 -40.33 -1.91
CA THR A 293 14.41 -39.77 -3.23
C THR A 293 15.12 -38.42 -3.11
N LEU A 294 14.69 -37.54 -2.20
CA LEU A 294 15.40 -36.29 -1.94
C LEU A 294 16.86 -36.53 -1.55
N SER A 295 17.13 -37.47 -0.63
CA SER A 295 18.50 -37.75 -0.15
C SER A 295 19.46 -38.22 -1.25
N LYS A 296 18.93 -38.90 -2.28
CA LYS A 296 19.69 -39.36 -3.45
C LYS A 296 19.98 -38.25 -4.45
N GLU A 297 19.14 -37.22 -4.48
CA GLU A 297 19.17 -36.16 -5.49
C GLU A 297 19.69 -34.82 -4.95
N VAL A 298 19.64 -34.61 -3.64
CA VAL A 298 20.00 -33.37 -2.94
C VAL A 298 20.75 -33.72 -1.64
N GLU A 299 22.05 -33.43 -1.62
CA GLU A 299 22.95 -33.74 -0.50
C GLU A 299 22.47 -33.12 0.83
N GLN A 300 22.00 -31.87 0.80
CA GLN A 300 21.51 -31.17 2.00
C GLN A 300 20.31 -31.85 2.66
N SER A 301 19.62 -32.76 1.97
CA SER A 301 18.45 -33.47 2.52
C SER A 301 18.78 -34.79 3.22
N VAL A 302 20.04 -35.24 3.16
CA VAL A 302 20.47 -36.53 3.73
C VAL A 302 20.25 -36.59 5.23
N LEU A 303 20.59 -35.53 5.99
CA LEU A 303 20.34 -35.47 7.44
C LEU A 303 18.84 -35.60 7.77
N ALA A 304 17.98 -35.01 6.94
CA ALA A 304 16.52 -35.09 7.11
C ALA A 304 16.00 -36.51 6.88
N TYR A 305 16.57 -37.24 5.91
CA TYR A 305 16.21 -38.64 5.69
C TYR A 305 16.66 -39.55 6.84
N PHE A 306 17.86 -39.36 7.38
CA PHE A 306 18.28 -40.04 8.60
C PHE A 306 17.30 -39.82 9.75
N TYR A 307 16.87 -38.57 9.97
CA TYR A 307 15.92 -38.25 11.03
C TYR A 307 14.62 -39.05 10.90
N ILE A 308 14.01 -39.09 9.71
CA ILE A 308 12.75 -39.81 9.50
C ILE A 308 12.93 -41.31 9.70
N LEU A 309 14.00 -41.92 9.15
CA LEU A 309 14.27 -43.35 9.33
C LEU A 309 14.37 -43.73 10.81
N LEU A 310 15.08 -42.92 11.60
CA LEU A 310 15.25 -43.17 13.02
C LEU A 310 13.96 -42.97 13.80
N GLU A 311 13.17 -41.94 13.47
CA GLU A 311 11.89 -41.66 14.13
C GLU A 311 10.87 -42.79 13.91
N VAL A 312 10.83 -43.37 12.70
CA VAL A 312 9.93 -44.50 12.40
C VAL A 312 10.47 -45.85 12.84
N GLY A 313 11.65 -45.89 13.46
CA GLY A 313 12.26 -47.12 14.00
C GLY A 313 13.04 -47.97 12.98
N LYS A 314 13.26 -47.48 11.75
CA LYS A 314 14.08 -48.11 10.71
C LYS A 314 15.58 -47.90 10.98
N THR A 315 16.03 -48.26 12.18
CA THR A 315 17.41 -48.03 12.64
C THR A 315 18.45 -48.77 11.82
N SER A 316 18.17 -49.99 11.34
CA SER A 316 19.09 -50.75 10.48
C SER A 316 19.34 -50.02 9.16
N GLU A 317 18.27 -49.60 8.47
CA GLU A 317 18.36 -48.85 7.21
C GLU A 317 19.13 -47.53 7.38
N ALA A 318 18.95 -46.84 8.51
CA ALA A 318 19.71 -45.64 8.84
C ALA A 318 21.21 -45.95 9.04
N MET A 319 21.56 -47.06 9.68
CA MET A 319 22.98 -47.44 9.85
C MET A 319 23.62 -47.88 8.53
N ASP A 320 22.88 -48.61 7.69
CA ASP A 320 23.34 -49.03 6.36
C ASP A 320 23.60 -47.81 5.46
N LEU A 321 22.72 -46.80 5.51
CA LEU A 321 22.95 -45.53 4.82
C LEU A 321 24.18 -44.80 5.38
N LYS A 322 24.37 -44.79 6.70
CA LYS A 322 25.53 -44.13 7.34
C LYS A 322 26.86 -44.71 6.91
N GLN A 323 26.94 -46.01 6.59
CA GLN A 323 28.16 -46.65 6.10
C GLN A 323 28.64 -46.12 4.74
N GLN A 324 27.76 -45.46 3.97
CA GLN A 324 28.08 -44.86 2.68
C GLN A 324 28.82 -43.51 2.83
N TYR A 325 28.85 -42.94 4.04
CA TYR A 325 29.46 -41.66 4.33
C TYR A 325 30.66 -41.80 5.27
N PRO A 326 31.62 -40.86 5.25
CA PRO A 326 32.74 -40.81 6.19
C PRO A 326 32.31 -40.97 7.65
N LYS A 327 33.20 -41.53 8.48
CA LYS A 327 32.90 -41.80 9.90
C LYS A 327 32.48 -40.53 10.66
N ASP A 328 33.13 -39.42 10.39
CA ASP A 328 32.95 -38.15 11.10
C ASP A 328 31.71 -37.37 10.65
N ASP A 329 31.16 -37.67 9.48
CA ASP A 329 29.93 -37.03 8.97
C ASP A 329 28.69 -37.50 9.73
N PHE A 330 27.66 -36.66 9.82
CA PHE A 330 26.38 -36.99 10.46
C PHE A 330 26.55 -37.50 11.91
N LEU A 331 27.40 -36.85 12.71
CA LEU A 331 27.61 -37.14 14.13
C LEU A 331 26.30 -37.33 14.94
N PRO A 332 25.21 -36.57 14.71
CA PRO A 332 23.93 -36.82 15.37
C PRO A 332 23.40 -38.25 15.24
N VAL A 333 23.60 -38.89 14.08
CA VAL A 333 23.16 -40.25 13.78
C VAL A 333 23.95 -41.26 14.61
N SER A 334 25.28 -41.11 14.60
CA SER A 334 26.20 -41.94 15.38
C SER A 334 25.93 -41.84 16.88
N ALA A 335 25.78 -40.60 17.39
CA ALA A 335 25.51 -40.32 18.79
C ALA A 335 24.17 -40.93 19.25
N PHE A 336 23.12 -40.81 18.43
CA PHE A 336 21.83 -41.44 18.72
C PHE A 336 21.96 -42.97 18.77
N SER A 337 22.64 -43.59 17.81
CA SER A 337 22.84 -45.05 17.77
C SER A 337 23.47 -45.59 19.06
N THR A 338 24.50 -44.91 19.57
CA THR A 338 25.20 -45.31 20.81
C THR A 338 24.38 -45.04 22.07
N LEU A 339 23.51 -44.03 22.06
CA LEU A 339 22.82 -43.55 23.27
C LEU A 339 21.32 -43.86 23.30
N LYS A 340 20.76 -44.49 22.26
CA LYS A 340 19.34 -44.85 22.16
C LYS A 340 18.88 -45.71 23.34
N GLU A 341 19.71 -46.66 23.78
CA GLU A 341 19.40 -47.54 24.92
C GLU A 341 19.23 -46.79 26.25
N LYS A 342 19.78 -45.57 26.36
CA LYS A 342 19.63 -44.72 27.54
C LYS A 342 18.32 -43.91 27.55
N GLY A 343 17.47 -44.07 26.54
CA GLY A 343 16.14 -43.44 26.49
C GLY A 343 16.13 -41.96 26.11
N TYR A 344 17.21 -41.43 25.53
CA TYR A 344 17.23 -40.04 25.07
C TYR A 344 16.34 -39.84 23.83
N PRO A 345 15.50 -38.78 23.78
CA PRO A 345 14.70 -38.48 22.59
C PRO A 345 15.57 -38.16 21.37
N LEU A 346 15.13 -38.61 20.18
CA LEU A 346 15.85 -38.40 18.91
C LEU A 346 16.17 -36.93 18.65
N LEU A 347 15.19 -36.04 18.90
CA LEU A 347 15.31 -34.61 18.65
C LEU A 347 16.48 -33.95 19.39
N VAL A 348 16.91 -34.49 20.55
CA VAL A 348 18.05 -33.95 21.31
C VAL A 348 19.34 -33.97 20.49
N PHE A 349 19.50 -34.96 19.61
CA PHE A 349 20.72 -35.14 18.83
C PHE A 349 20.71 -34.30 17.54
N PHE A 350 19.54 -34.14 16.94
CA PHE A 350 19.38 -33.47 15.64
C PHE A 350 19.08 -31.98 15.77
N ASP A 351 18.33 -31.56 16.79
CA ASP A 351 18.09 -30.15 17.10
C ASP A 351 17.95 -29.92 18.62
N PRO A 352 19.09 -29.78 19.34
CA PRO A 352 19.09 -29.56 20.78
C PRO A 352 18.38 -28.26 21.21
N LEU A 353 18.38 -27.23 20.35
CA LEU A 353 17.77 -25.93 20.65
C LEU A 353 16.25 -26.03 20.57
N LEU A 354 15.74 -26.64 19.51
CA LEU A 354 14.30 -26.89 19.35
C LEU A 354 13.78 -27.81 20.45
N TYR A 355 14.54 -28.83 20.84
CA TYR A 355 14.20 -29.67 21.99
C TYR A 355 14.07 -28.86 23.30
N ARG A 356 15.03 -27.98 23.58
CA ARG A 356 14.98 -27.10 24.77
C ARG A 356 13.79 -26.16 24.75
N ALA A 357 13.51 -25.53 23.60
CA ALA A 357 12.37 -24.63 23.43
C ALA A 357 11.04 -25.36 23.72
N ARG A 358 10.83 -26.55 23.15
CA ARG A 358 9.64 -27.38 23.39
C ARG A 358 9.51 -27.83 24.84
N LYS A 359 10.63 -28.08 25.52
CA LYS A 359 10.62 -28.43 26.94
C LYS A 359 10.20 -27.23 27.79
N GLN A 360 10.62 -26.02 27.44
CA GLN A 360 10.21 -24.79 28.12
C GLN A 360 8.72 -24.48 27.91
N GLU A 361 8.18 -24.68 26.70
CA GLU A 361 6.75 -24.51 26.42
C GLU A 361 5.84 -25.48 27.18
N LYS A 362 6.35 -26.68 27.52
CA LYS A 362 5.60 -27.70 28.28
C LYS A 362 5.69 -27.54 29.80
N VAL A 363 6.54 -26.65 30.30
CA VAL A 363 6.56 -26.27 31.73
C VAL A 363 5.62 -25.07 31.86
N PRO A 364 4.48 -25.17 32.58
CA PRO A 364 3.65 -24.01 32.84
C PRO A 364 4.51 -22.95 33.52
N THR A 365 4.41 -21.71 33.05
CA THR A 365 5.09 -20.54 33.60
C THR A 365 4.54 -20.20 35.00
N GLU A 366 4.66 -21.10 35.96
CA GLU A 366 4.52 -20.80 37.37
C GLU A 366 5.91 -20.79 38.01
N ASN A 367 6.25 -19.62 38.54
CA ASN A 367 7.38 -19.35 39.44
C ASN A 367 8.77 -19.37 38.80
N VAL A 368 9.09 -18.29 38.08
CA VAL A 368 10.41 -17.67 38.23
C VAL A 368 10.21 -16.27 38.79
N ALA A 369 9.93 -16.22 40.10
CA ALA A 369 10.28 -15.05 40.88
C ALA A 369 11.79 -14.85 40.74
N MET A 370 12.18 -13.72 40.16
CA MET A 370 13.57 -13.28 40.12
C MET A 370 14.11 -13.25 41.56
N LYS A 371 14.96 -14.21 41.91
CA LYS A 371 15.92 -14.01 43.00
C LYS A 371 16.91 -12.97 42.51
N GLN A 372 16.76 -11.75 43.02
CA GLN A 372 17.88 -10.85 43.21
C GLN A 372 19.00 -11.63 43.92
N ILE A 373 20.17 -11.69 43.30
CA ILE A 373 21.40 -12.07 43.99
C ILE A 373 22.21 -10.79 44.06
N ASP A 374 22.25 -10.24 45.27
CA ASP A 374 23.21 -9.24 45.72
C ASP A 374 24.63 -9.72 45.41
N TYR A 375 25.40 -8.89 44.72
CA TYR A 375 26.86 -8.95 44.83
C TYR A 375 27.29 -7.88 45.82
N VAL A 376 27.69 -8.34 47.01
CA VAL A 376 28.46 -7.56 47.98
C VAL A 376 29.80 -8.28 48.20
N ASN A 377 30.86 -7.50 47.93
CA ASN A 377 32.24 -7.56 48.43
C ASN A 377 33.19 -8.67 47.94
N HIS A 378 34.20 -8.25 47.16
CA HIS A 378 35.53 -7.96 47.72
C HIS A 378 36.18 -6.78 47.00
#